data_AF-A0A9E4MGE4-F1
#
_entry.id   AF-A0A9E4MGE4-F1
#
_cell.length_a   1.000
_cell.length_b   1.000
_cell.length_c   1.000
_cell.angle_alpha   90.00
_cell.angle_beta   90.00
_cell.angle_gamma   90.00
#
_symmetry.space_group_name_H-M   'P 1'
#
loop_
_entity.id
_entity.type
_entity.pdbx_description
1 polymer ?
#
loop_
_entity_poly.entity_id
_entity_poly.type
_entity_poly.pdbx_seq_one_letter_code
_entity_poly.pdbx_strand_id
1 'polypeptide(L)' 'MGRVVHREELLELVAADRDRGRTVALANGCFDLVHVGHVRYLAGAAAEADRLVVAINDDRSVTA' A
#
# COMPACT_ATOMS: atom_id res chain seq x y z
N MET A 1 -4.37 13.37 9.03
CA MET A 1 -5.76 12.92 8.81
C MET A 1 -5.80 12.15 7.50
N GLY A 2 -6.37 10.95 7.47
CA GLY A 2 -6.48 10.15 6.26
C GLY A 2 -7.66 10.57 5.38
N ARG A 3 -7.61 10.23 4.08
CA ARG A 3 -8.72 10.40 3.14
C ARG A 3 -9.14 9.01 2.64
N VAL A 4 -10.44 8.74 2.67
CA VAL A 4 -11.02 7.53 2.06
C VAL A 4 -11.42 7.89 0.63
N VAL A 5 -11.00 7.07 -0.32
CA VAL A 5 -11.24 7.28 -1.76
C VAL A 5 -11.72 5.99 -2.41
N HIS A 6 -12.41 6.12 -3.53
CA HIS A 6 -12.74 4.97 -4.36
C HIS A 6 -11.51 4.50 -5.17
N ARG A 7 -11.59 3.27 -5.68
CA ARG A 7 -10.50 2.65 -6.45
C ARG A 7 -10.10 3.47 -7.67
N GLU A 8 -11.06 4.07 -8.37
CA GLU A 8 -10.80 4.90 -9.55
C GLU A 8 -9.95 6.12 -9.20
N GLU A 9 -10.32 6.82 -8.13
CA GLU A 9 -9.54 7.96 -7.63
C GLU A 9 -8.14 7.55 -7.15
N LEU A 10 -7.99 6.36 -6.53
CA LEU A 10 -6.66 5.83 -6.20
C LEU A 10 -5.79 5.66 -7.46
N LEU A 11 -6.37 5.16 -8.55
CA LEU A 11 -5.64 4.97 -9.82
C LEU A 11 -5.20 6.32 -10.40
N GLU A 12 -6.05 7.34 -10.35
CA GLU A 12 -5.70 8.70 -10.78
C GLU A 12 -4.53 9.28 -9.97
N LEU A 13 -4.55 9.09 -8.65
CA LEU A 13 -3.46 9.55 -7.78
C LEU A 13 -2.14 8.87 -8.08
N VAL A 14 -2.16 7.57 -8.39
CA VAL A 14 -0.96 6.79 -8.76
C VAL A 14 -0.46 7.20 -10.15
N ALA A 15 -1.37 7.42 -11.10
CA ALA A 15 -1.01 7.93 -12.43
C ALA A 15 -0.34 9.31 -12.33
N ALA A 16 -0.93 10.24 -11.57
CA ALA A 16 -0.37 11.57 -11.36
C ALA A 16 1.01 11.56 -10.67
N ASP A 17 1.32 10.55 -9.86
CA ASP A 17 2.65 10.37 -9.29
C ASP A 17 3.64 9.85 -10.34
N ARG A 18 3.24 8.87 -11.14
CA ARG A 18 4.07 8.34 -12.24
C ARG A 18 4.40 9.42 -13.27
N ASP A 19 3.43 10.26 -13.62
CA ASP A 19 3.62 11.39 -14.55
C ASP A 19 4.63 12.42 -14.00
N ARG A 20 4.77 12.51 -12.68
CA ARG A 20 5.80 13.33 -12.01
C ARG A 20 7.14 12.62 -11.85
N GLY A 21 7.30 11.42 -12.43
CA GLY A 21 8.50 10.60 -12.32
C GLY A 21 8.68 9.94 -10.95
N ARG A 22 7.65 9.91 -10.09
CA ARG A 22 7.72 9.27 -8.78
C ARG A 22 7.63 7.76 -8.90
N THR A 23 8.44 7.08 -8.12
CA THR A 23 8.42 5.62 -7.95
C THR A 23 7.29 5.19 -7.02
N VAL A 24 6.73 4.01 -7.28
CA VAL A 24 5.61 3.47 -6.49
C VAL A 24 5.91 2.03 -6.10
N ALA A 25 5.93 1.76 -4.80
CA ALA A 25 6.00 0.42 -4.24
C ALA A 25 4.61 -0.10 -3.89
N LEU A 26 4.42 -1.42 -3.99
CA LEU A 26 3.23 -2.12 -3.54
C LEU A 26 3.63 -3.15 -2.49
N ALA A 27 3.01 -3.04 -1.31
CA ALA A 27 3.05 -4.08 -0.28
C ALA A 27 1.65 -4.69 -0.16
N ASN A 28 1.56 -6.02 -0.10
CA ASN A 28 0.28 -6.72 0.05
C ASN A 28 0.34 -7.66 1.26
N GLY A 29 -0.73 -7.71 2.05
CA GLY A 29 -0.84 -8.64 3.16
C GLY A 29 -2.16 -8.56 3.89
N CYS A 30 -2.44 -9.58 4.72
CA CYS A 30 -3.57 -9.56 5.64
C CYS A 30 -3.33 -8.59 6.81
N PHE A 31 -2.09 -8.54 7.31
CA PHE A 31 -1.67 -7.71 8.45
C PHE A 31 -2.51 -7.89 9.73
N ASP A 32 -3.05 -9.10 9.94
CA ASP A 32 -3.76 -9.42 11.17
C ASP A 32 -2.84 -9.25 12.39
N LEU A 33 -3.39 -8.64 13.45
CA LEU A 33 -2.69 -8.19 14.64
C LEU A 33 -1.33 -7.55 14.34
N VAL A 34 -1.35 -6.34 13.78
CA VAL A 34 -0.15 -5.57 13.42
C VAL A 34 0.90 -5.61 14.54
N HIS A 35 2.04 -6.21 14.24
CA HIS A 35 3.18 -6.32 15.15
C HIS A 35 4.44 -5.72 14.53
N VAL A 36 5.53 -5.70 15.31
CA VAL A 36 6.80 -5.07 14.92
C VAL A 36 7.36 -5.56 13.57
N GLY A 37 7.03 -6.80 13.17
CA GLY A 37 7.43 -7.37 11.89
C GLY A 37 6.78 -6.64 10.73
N HIS A 38 5.46 -6.42 10.78
CA HIS A 38 4.73 -5.65 9.77
C HIS A 38 5.18 -4.20 9.71
N VAL A 39 5.45 -3.56 10.86
CA VAL A 39 5.96 -2.19 10.88
C VAL A 39 7.31 -2.10 10.18
N ARG A 40 8.25 -3.00 10.49
CA ARG A 40 9.56 -3.05 9.82
C ARG A 40 9.43 -3.33 8.33
N TYR A 41 8.55 -4.24 7.95
CA TYR A 41 8.28 -4.58 6.56
C TYR A 41 7.72 -3.38 5.78
N LEU A 42 6.69 -2.71 6.30
CA LEU A 42 6.09 -1.55 5.64
C LEU A 42 7.04 -0.34 5.62
N ALA A 43 7.83 -0.13 6.69
CA ALA A 43 8.84 0.91 6.72
C ALA A 43 9.94 0.66 5.68
N GLY A 44 10.39 -0.59 5.53
CA GLY A 44 11.31 -0.98 4.46
C GLY A 44 10.71 -0.72 3.08
N ALA A 45 9.48 -1.20 2.82
CA ALA A 45 8.81 -0.97 1.54
C ALA A 45 8.59 0.52 1.22
N ALA A 46 8.35 1.36 2.22
CA ALA A 46 8.22 2.80 2.06
C ALA A 46 9.56 3.51 1.76
N ALA A 47 10.70 2.91 2.10
CA ALA A 47 12.01 3.46 1.79
C ALA A 47 12.43 3.20 0.34
N GLU A 48 11.84 2.19 -0.32
CA GLU A 48 12.16 1.79 -1.69
C GLU A 48 11.44 2.63 -2.77
N ALA A 49 10.51 3.51 -2.38
CA ALA A 49 9.74 4.31 -3.34
C ALA A 49 9.21 5.62 -2.75
N ASP A 50 8.91 6.57 -3.64
CA ASP A 50 8.29 7.86 -3.27
C ASP A 50 6.85 7.71 -2.75
N ARG A 51 6.14 6.66 -3.18
CA ARG A 51 4.82 6.29 -2.70
C ARG A 51 4.73 4.80 -2.41
N LEU A 52 4.26 4.45 -1.21
CA LEU A 52 3.86 3.09 -0.87
C LEU A 52 2.33 2.94 -0.98
N VAL A 53 1.88 1.95 -1.74
CA VAL A 53 0.51 1.45 -1.73
C VAL A 53 0.48 0.17 -0.91
N VAL A 54 -0.43 0.09 0.07
CA VAL A 54 -0.63 -1.11 0.89
C VAL A 54 -1.98 -1.72 0.55
N ALA A 55 -1.97 -2.94 0.02
CA ALA A 55 -3.16 -3.73 -0.25
C ALA A 55 -3.45 -4.65 0.95
N ILE A 56 -4.69 -4.61 1.44
CA ILE A 56 -5.15 -5.42 2.57
C ILE A 56 -6.05 -6.53 2.02
N ASN A 57 -5.70 -7.78 2.31
CA ASN A 57 -6.49 -8.94 1.89
C ASN A 57 -7.80 -9.05 2.69
N ASP A 58 -8.85 -9.60 2.06
CA ASP A 58 -10.05 -10.02 2.78
C ASP A 58 -9.87 -11.42 3.40
N ASP A 59 -10.69 -11.78 4.38
CA ASP A 59 -10.61 -13.06 5.09
C ASP A 59 -10.66 -14.26 4.13
N ARG A 60 -11.50 -14.16 3.09
CA ARG A 60 -11.67 -15.22 2.09
C ARG A 60 -10.39 -15.49 1.33
N SER A 61 -9.59 -14.45 1.05
CA SER A 61 -8.32 -14.56 0.35
C SER A 61 -7.21 -15.19 1.19
N VAL A 62 -7.39 -15.37 2.51
CA VAL A 62 -6.35 -15.87 3.43
C VAL A 62 -6.51 -17.36 3.74
N THR A 63 -7.71 -17.92 3.62
CA THR A 63 -7.95 -19.37 3.73
C THR A 63 -7.49 -20.11 2.46
N ALA A 64 -6.38 -20.85 2.57
CA ALA A 64 -5.89 -21.83 1.61
C ALA A 64 -6.05 -23.26 2.16
#